data_AF-A0A354EV39-F1
#
_entry.id   AF-A0A354EV39-F1
#
_cell.length_a   1.000
_cell.length_b   1.000
_cell.length_c   1.000
_cell.angle_alpha   90.00
_cell.angle_beta   90.00
_cell.angle_gamma   90.00
#
_symmetry.space_group_name_H-M   'P 1'
#
loop_
_entity.id
_entity.type
_entity.pdbx_description
1 polymer ?
#
loop_
_entity_poly.entity_id
_entity_poly.type
_entity_poly.pdbx_seq_one_letter_code
_entity_poly.pdbx_strand_id
1 'polypeptide(L)'
;MTEPSPPLPTTERRARPRAPFRTRRRASERVRLMGQWVDLVRPEEVQHHIQQAVAEGRKSLIANHNLHSLHLMQRTPGLAA
;
A
#
# COMPACT_ATOMS: atom_id res chain seq x y z
N MET A 1 6.15 -9.54 36.58
CA MET A 1 6.47 -8.10 36.49
C MET A 1 6.60 -7.78 35.02
N THR A 2 5.69 -6.99 34.46
CA THR A 2 5.68 -6.64 33.03
C THR A 2 6.53 -5.39 32.87
N GLU A 3 7.66 -5.48 32.19
CA GLU A 3 8.47 -4.29 31.89
C GLU A 3 7.67 -3.32 31.00
N PRO A 4 7.73 -2.00 31.26
CA PRO A 4 7.11 -1.02 30.38
C PRO A 4 7.81 -1.06 29.02
N SER A 5 7.00 -1.11 27.96
CA SER A 5 7.52 -1.07 26.59
C SER A 5 8.35 0.21 26.40
N PRO A 6 9.53 0.14 25.76
CA PRO A 6 10.37 1.32 25.56
C PRO A 6 9.59 2.39 24.79
N PRO A 7 9.83 3.69 25.09
CA PRO A 7 9.15 4.76 24.39
C PRO A 7 9.42 4.65 22.89
N LEU A 8 8.35 4.69 22.09
CA LEU A 8 8.47 4.69 20.64
C LEU A 8 9.37 5.86 20.22
N PRO A 9 10.34 5.64 19.31
CA PRO A 9 11.24 6.70 18.87
C PRO A 9 10.44 7.89 18.36
N THR A 10 10.84 9.11 18.72
CA THR A 10 10.17 10.38 18.38
C THR A 10 10.04 10.63 16.88
N THR A 11 10.74 9.85 16.05
CA THR A 11 10.64 9.80 14.60
C THR A 11 9.63 8.80 14.06
N GLU A 12 8.88 8.09 14.92
CA GLU A 12 7.95 7.08 14.45
C GLU A 12 6.87 7.71 13.56
N ARG A 13 6.93 7.36 12.27
CA ARG A 13 6.03 7.80 11.21
C ARG A 13 4.57 7.55 11.59
N ARG A 14 4.29 6.46 12.31
CA ARG A 14 2.94 6.09 12.74
C ARG A 14 2.36 7.01 13.82
N ALA A 15 3.21 7.70 14.58
CA ALA A 15 2.79 8.65 15.62
C ALA A 15 2.45 10.04 15.06
N ARG A 16 2.77 10.32 13.79
CA ARG A 16 2.48 11.61 13.17
C ARG A 16 0.99 11.74 12.82
N PRO A 17 0.39 12.94 12.95
CA PRO A 17 -0.97 13.19 12.47
C PRO A 17 -1.11 12.85 10.99
N ARG A 18 -2.24 12.23 10.63
CA ARG A 18 -2.53 11.89 9.23
C ARG A 18 -2.71 13.16 8.42
N ALA A 19 -1.90 13.33 7.38
CA ALA A 19 -2.05 14.43 6.45
C ALA A 19 -3.33 14.27 5.63
N PRO A 20 -3.90 15.35 5.10
CA PRO A 20 -4.96 15.26 4.09
C PRO A 20 -4.53 14.36 2.95
N PHE A 21 -5.44 13.48 2.52
CA PHE A 21 -5.23 12.51 1.46
C PHE A 21 -6.35 12.60 0.44
N ARG A 22 -6.13 12.03 -0.75
CA ARG A 22 -7.10 12.13 -1.84
C ARG A 22 -8.03 10.95 -1.83
N THR A 23 -9.30 11.20 -2.15
CA THR A 23 -10.33 10.16 -2.26
C THR A 23 -10.49 9.64 -3.69
N ARG A 24 -10.00 10.40 -4.68
CA ARG A 24 -10.03 10.03 -6.10
C ARG A 24 -8.60 9.96 -6.65
N ARG A 25 -8.30 8.84 -7.33
CA ARG A 25 -7.02 8.61 -8.01
C ARG A 25 -6.95 9.38 -9.33
N ARG A 26 -5.76 9.85 -9.71
CA ARG A 26 -5.46 10.40 -11.04
C ARG A 26 -4.83 9.33 -11.95
N ALA A 27 -5.03 9.47 -13.27
CA ALA A 27 -4.47 8.53 -14.24
C ALA A 27 -2.93 8.43 -14.19
N SER A 28 -2.25 9.54 -13.87
CA SER A 28 -0.79 9.63 -13.79
C SER A 28 -0.17 8.88 -12.60
N GLU A 29 -0.98 8.31 -11.71
CA GLU A 29 -0.51 7.67 -10.47
C GLU A 29 -0.28 6.17 -10.62
N ARG A 30 -0.55 5.64 -11.82
CA ARG A 30 -0.24 4.27 -12.17
C ARG A 30 1.01 4.28 -13.03
N VAL A 31 2.09 3.74 -12.49
CA VAL A 31 3.41 3.73 -13.15
C VAL A 31 3.81 2.30 -13.49
N ARG A 32 4.66 2.14 -14.52
CA ARG A 32 5.31 0.86 -14.82
C ARG A 32 6.64 0.78 -14.09
N LEU A 33 6.81 -0.23 -13.25
CA LEU A 33 8.07 -0.56 -12.58
C LEU A 33 8.41 -2.02 -12.86
N MET A 34 9.58 -2.27 -13.44
CA MET A 34 10.04 -3.62 -13.80
C MET A 34 9.01 -4.41 -14.63
N GLY A 35 8.27 -3.72 -15.49
CA GLY A 35 7.22 -4.32 -16.32
C GLY A 35 5.90 -4.59 -15.60
N GLN A 36 5.75 -4.25 -14.32
CA GLN A 36 4.49 -4.36 -13.57
C GLN A 36 3.84 -3.00 -13.34
N TRP A 37 2.52 -2.98 -13.21
CA TRP A 37 1.80 -1.76 -12.82
C TRP A 37 1.87 -1.57 -11.30
N VAL A 38 2.28 -0.39 -10.86
CA VAL A 38 2.34 -0.02 -9.45
C VAL A 38 1.63 1.32 -9.25
N ASP A 39 0.94 1.43 -8.12
CA ASP A 39 0.15 2.59 -7.78
C ASP A 39 0.91 3.48 -6.79
N LEU A 40 1.07 4.75 -7.15
CA LEU A 40 1.65 5.77 -6.28
C LEU A 40 0.57 6.31 -5.36
N VAL A 41 0.42 5.66 -4.20
CA VAL A 41 -0.61 5.97 -3.22
C VAL A 41 -0.02 6.17 -1.83
N ARG A 42 -0.67 7.03 -1.04
CA ARG A 42 -0.40 7.17 0.39
C ARG A 42 -1.10 6.06 1.18
N PRO A 43 -0.61 5.71 2.39
CA PRO A 43 -1.27 4.72 3.24
C PRO A 43 -2.76 5.00 3.50
N GLU A 44 -3.11 6.28 3.66
CA GLU A 44 -4.50 6.70 3.89
C GLU A 44 -5.39 6.45 2.67
N GLU A 45 -4.84 6.60 1.46
CA GLU A 45 -5.57 6.39 0.20
C GLU A 45 -5.86 4.89 -0.01
N VAL A 46 -4.91 4.02 0.35
CA VAL A 46 -5.12 2.56 0.38
C VAL A 46 -6.28 2.21 1.31
N GLN A 47 -6.27 2.75 2.53
CA GLN A 47 -7.32 2.50 3.52
C GLN A 47 -8.69 2.97 3.02
N HIS A 48 -8.75 4.15 2.41
CA HIS A 48 -9.98 4.69 1.83
C HIS A 48 -10.53 3.77 0.73
N HIS A 49 -9.68 3.29 -0.19
CA HIS A 49 -10.11 2.38 -1.25
C HIS A 49 -10.61 1.03 -0.73
N ILE A 50 -9.99 0.51 0.33
CA ILE A 50 -10.47 -0.71 1.01
C ILE A 50 -11.87 -0.48 1.59
N GLN A 51 -12.07 0.63 2.31
CA GLN A 51 -13.37 0.96 2.90
C GLN A 51 -14.47 1.07 1.84
N GLN A 52 -14.18 1.71 0.70
CA GLN A 52 -15.12 1.80 -0.42
C GLN A 52 -15.45 0.41 -0.99
N ALA A 53 -14.42 -0.43 -1.23
CA ALA A 53 -14.64 -1.78 -1.75
C ALA A 53 -15.49 -2.65 -0.81
N VAL A 54 -15.28 -2.52 0.50
CA VAL A 54 -16.07 -3.22 1.52
C VAL A 54 -17.51 -2.70 1.53
N ALA A 55 -17.72 -1.38 1.54
CA ALA A 55 -19.05 -0.78 1.52
C ALA A 55 -19.86 -1.16 0.27
N GLU A 56 -19.17 -1.30 -0.87
CA GLU A 56 -19.76 -1.72 -2.14
C GLU A 56 -19.95 -3.26 -2.24
N GLY A 57 -19.46 -4.05 -1.28
CA GLY A 57 -19.43 -5.51 -1.37
C GLY A 57 -18.57 -6.05 -2.51
N ARG A 58 -17.64 -5.25 -3.03
CA ARG A 58 -16.84 -5.55 -4.23
C ARG A 58 -15.60 -6.35 -3.88
N LYS A 59 -15.51 -7.58 -4.40
CA LYS A 59 -14.29 -8.39 -4.32
C LYS A 59 -13.13 -7.65 -5.01
N SER A 60 -12.02 -7.50 -4.27
CA SER A 60 -10.85 -6.75 -4.72
C SER A 60 -9.58 -7.48 -4.31
N LEU A 61 -8.57 -7.48 -5.19
CA LEU A 61 -7.23 -7.98 -4.90
C LEU A 61 -6.29 -6.79 -4.70
N ILE A 62 -5.55 -6.78 -3.59
CA ILE A 62 -4.57 -5.75 -3.28
C ILE A 62 -3.20 -6.41 -3.16
N ALA A 63 -2.26 -5.99 -4.01
CA ALA A 63 -0.88 -6.44 -3.97
C ALA A 63 0.02 -5.30 -3.50
N ASN A 64 0.81 -5.55 -2.46
CA ASN A 64 1.87 -4.64 -2.02
C ASN A 64 3.21 -5.15 -2.56
N HIS A 65 3.63 -4.59 -3.69
CA HIS A 65 4.87 -4.98 -4.32
C HIS A 65 6.08 -4.27 -3.68
N ASN A 66 7.08 -5.06 -3.33
CA ASN A 66 8.44 -4.59 -3.11
C ASN A 66 9.34 -4.99 -4.31
N LEU A 67 10.55 -4.46 -4.35
CA LEU A 67 11.47 -4.71 -5.47
C LEU A 67 11.77 -6.20 -5.68
N HIS A 68 11.85 -6.98 -4.60
CA HIS A 68 12.09 -8.42 -4.68
C HIS A 68 10.87 -9.16 -5.28
N SER A 69 9.65 -8.82 -4.87
CA SER A 69 8.44 -9.39 -5.47
C SER A 69 8.33 -9.06 -6.96
N LEU A 70 8.70 -7.85 -7.37
CA LEU A 70 8.75 -7.47 -8.79
C LEU A 70 9.79 -8.27 -9.57
N HIS A 71 10.96 -8.51 -8.97
CA HIS A 71 12.00 -9.37 -9.53
C HIS A 71 11.51 -10.82 -9.70
N LEU A 72 10.78 -11.36 -8.71
CA LEU A 72 10.22 -12.71 -8.80
C LEU A 72 9.15 -12.81 -9.90
N MET A 73 8.31 -11.79 -10.09
CA MET A 73 7.29 -11.78 -11.15
C MET A 73 7.89 -11.91 -12.56
N GLN A 74 9.15 -11.48 -12.77
CA GLN A 74 9.85 -11.66 -14.05
C GLN A 74 10.39 -13.08 -14.27
N ARG A 75 10.59 -13.85 -13.19
CA ARG A 75 11.30 -15.14 -13.20
C ARG A 75 10.42 -16.34 -12.91
N THR A 76 9.26 -16.12 -12.30
CA THR A 76 8.33 -17.19 -11.91
C THR A 76 7.07 -17.09 -12.76
N PRO A 77 6.92 -17.95 -13.79
CA PRO A 77 5.69 -18.05 -14.56
C PRO A 77 4.49 -18.30 -13.64
N GLY A 78 3.39 -17.59 -13.87
CA GLY A 78 2.16 -17.70 -13.07
C GLY A 78 2.10 -16.79 -11.83
N LEU A 79 3.17 -16.08 -11.49
CA LEU A 79 3.15 -15.06 -10.41
C LEU A 79 2.74 -13.67 -10.92
N ALA A 80 2.93 -13.40 -12.21
CA ALA A 80 2.44 -12.17 -12.83
C ALA A 80 0.92 -12.23 -13.01
N ALA A 81 0.23 -11.17 -12.58
CA ALA A 81 -1.22 -11.00 -12.70
C ALA A 81 -1.63 -10.36 -14.03
#